data_AF-A0A924GLL0-F1
#
_entry.id   AF-A0A924GLL0-F1
#
_cell.length_a   1.000
_cell.length_b   1.000
_cell.length_c   1.000
_cell.angle_alpha   90.00
_cell.angle_beta   90.00
_cell.angle_gamma   90.00
#
_symmetry.space_group_name_H-M   'P 1'
#
loop_
_entity.id
_entity.type
_entity.pdbx_description
1 polymer ?
#
loop_
_entity_poly.entity_id
_entity_poly.type
_entity_poly.pdbx_seq_one_letter_code
_entity_poly.pdbx_strand_id
1 'polypeptide(L)' 'RAVCVAPLTIGRWAMVAAGATVTKDVPDFALVAGAPAKQIGWVGRSGSRLEEYDRDRWRCPTTDERYAESDGVLTLEEKN' A
#
# COMPACT_ATOMS: atom_id res chain seq x y z
N ARG A 1 5.18 7.29 15.62
CA ARG A 1 3.78 7.53 16.07
C ARG A 1 2.87 7.62 14.85
N ALA A 2 1.64 7.12 14.90
CA ALA A 2 0.59 7.36 13.91
C ALA A 2 -0.76 7.40 14.65
N VAL A 3 -1.78 8.05 14.08
CA VAL A 3 -3.11 8.18 14.68
C VAL A 3 -4.15 7.64 13.69
N CYS A 4 -5.03 6.75 14.14
CA CYS A 4 -6.15 6.22 13.35
C CYS A 4 -7.48 6.61 13.99
N VAL A 5 -8.32 7.35 13.26
CA VAL A 5 -9.61 7.86 13.75
C VAL A 5 -10.71 6.85 13.41
N ALA A 6 -11.20 6.14 14.41
CA ALA A 6 -12.21 5.09 14.24
C ALA A 6 -13.63 5.65 13.97
N PRO A 7 -14.50 4.90 13.26
CA PRO A 7 -14.24 3.57 12.69
C PRO A 7 -13.53 3.64 11.33
N LEU A 8 -12.53 2.77 11.13
CA LEU A 8 -11.88 2.54 9.84
C LEU A 8 -11.24 1.16 9.78
N THR A 9 -10.93 0.70 8.57
CA THR A 9 -10.21 -0.55 8.30
C THR A 9 -8.81 -0.24 7.80
N ILE A 10 -7.83 -0.99 8.29
CA ILE A 10 -6.47 -1.03 7.74
C ILE A 10 -6.30 -2.38 7.04
N GLY A 11 -6.08 -2.33 5.72
CA GLY A 11 -5.91 -3.50 4.88
C GLY A 11 -4.64 -4.29 5.19
N ARG A 12 -4.59 -5.52 4.67
CA ARG A 12 -3.45 -6.42 4.81
C ARG A 12 -2.21 -5.79 4.18
N TRP A 13 -1.13 -5.81 4.93
CA TRP A 13 0.19 -5.30 4.53
C TRP A 13 0.21 -3.82 4.15
N ALA A 14 -0.84 -3.06 4.46
CA ALA A 14 -0.81 -1.62 4.36
C ALA A 14 0.29 -1.05 5.25
N MET A 15 0.91 0.04 4.81
CA MET A 15 1.95 0.74 5.55
C MET A 15 1.51 2.18 5.83
N VAL A 16 1.40 2.51 7.12
CA VAL A 16 1.11 3.86 7.60
C VAL A 16 2.40 4.53 8.02
N ALA A 17 2.80 5.59 7.30
CA ALA A 17 4.02 6.32 7.59
C ALA A 17 4.01 6.98 8.98
N ALA A 18 5.20 7.17 9.54
CA ALA A 18 5.35 7.89 10.79
C ALA A 18 4.77 9.31 10.70
N GLY A 19 4.02 9.71 11.72
CA GLY A 19 3.36 11.00 11.83
C GLY A 19 2.00 11.09 11.14
N ALA A 20 1.54 10.02 10.47
CA ALA A 20 0.29 10.07 9.74
C ALA A 20 -0.95 10.15 10.66
N THR A 21 -1.98 10.87 10.20
CA THR A 21 -3.32 10.89 10.79
C THR A 21 -4.31 10.29 9.79
N VAL A 22 -4.69 9.04 10.01
CA VAL A 22 -5.57 8.26 9.13
C VAL A 22 -7.02 8.51 9.50
N THR A 23 -7.78 9.01 8.52
CA THR A 23 -9.20 9.39 8.69
C THR A 23 -10.14 8.65 7.73
N LYS A 24 -9.62 7.69 6.96
CA LYS A 24 -10.35 6.88 5.97
C LYS A 24 -9.76 5.48 5.92
N ASP A 25 -10.50 4.52 5.38
CA ASP A 25 -10.02 3.16 5.14
C ASP A 25 -8.74 3.16 4.29
N VAL A 26 -7.82 2.25 4.63
CA VAL A 26 -6.55 2.07 3.94
C VAL A 26 -6.59 0.72 3.22
N PRO A 27 -6.51 0.68 1.88
CA PRO A 27 -6.53 -0.58 1.12
C PRO A 27 -5.38 -1.52 1.48
N ASP A 28 -5.53 -2.80 1.16
CA ASP A 28 -4.44 -3.77 1.20
C ASP A 28 -3.21 -3.23 0.46
N PHE A 29 -2.01 -3.40 1.00
CA PHE A 29 -0.73 -2.95 0.43
C PHE A 29 -0.54 -1.43 0.27
N ALA A 30 -1.52 -0.59 0.60
CA ALA A 30 -1.41 0.84 0.40
C ALA A 30 -0.36 1.47 1.33
N LEU A 31 0.48 2.35 0.77
CA LEU A 31 1.40 3.18 1.54
C LEU A 31 0.80 4.57 1.71
N VAL A 32 0.45 4.95 2.95
CA VAL A 32 -0.20 6.22 3.27
C VAL A 32 0.66 7.12 4.16
N ALA A 33 0.59 8.44 3.96
CA ALA A 33 1.32 9.42 4.76
C ALA A 33 0.58 10.77 4.87
N GLY A 34 0.96 11.57 5.88
CA GLY A 34 0.47 12.93 6.09
C GLY A 34 -0.71 13.04 7.07
N ALA A 35 -1.19 14.27 7.25
CA ALA A 35 -2.34 14.59 8.11
C ALA A 35 -3.23 15.63 7.41
N PRO A 36 -4.38 15.23 6.80
CA PRO A 36 -4.90 13.86 6.74
C PRO A 36 -4.05 12.95 5.85
N ALA A 37 -4.01 11.66 6.18
CA ALA A 37 -3.24 10.67 5.44
C ALA A 37 -3.79 10.48 4.02
N LYS A 38 -2.90 10.44 3.03
CA LYS A 38 -3.19 10.14 1.63
C LYS A 38 -2.32 9.00 1.16
N GLN A 39 -2.83 8.19 0.23
CA GLN A 39 -2.02 7.18 -0.44
C GLN A 39 -0.96 7.85 -1.30
N ILE A 40 0.28 7.38 -1.16
CA ILE A 40 1.46 7.87 -1.88
C ILE A 40 2.18 6.75 -2.64
N GLY A 41 1.57 5.57 -2.73
CA GLY A 41 2.07 4.41 -3.46
C GLY A 41 1.62 3.08 -2.84
N TRP A 42 2.37 2.03 -3.17
CA TRP A 42 2.14 0.66 -2.73
C TRP A 42 3.40 0.08 -2.06
N VAL A 43 3.21 -0.91 -1.19
CA VAL A 43 4.27 -1.72 -0.59
C VAL A 43 4.03 -3.20 -0.88
N GLY A 44 5.11 -3.97 -1.04
CA GLY A 44 5.03 -5.43 -1.17
C GLY A 44 4.93 -6.11 0.20
N ARG A 45 4.78 -7.45 0.19
CA ARG A 45 4.82 -8.27 1.43
C ARG A 45 6.09 -8.09 2.26
N SER A 46 7.18 -7.68 1.61
CA SER A 46 8.46 -7.37 2.26
C SER A 46 8.48 -6.04 3.01
N GLY A 47 7.46 -5.19 2.84
CA GLY A 47 7.44 -3.81 3.33
C GLY A 47 8.21 -2.82 2.45
N SER A 48 8.89 -3.27 1.40
CA SER A 48 9.53 -2.38 0.43
C SER A 48 8.49 -1.70 -0.44
N ARG A 49 8.67 -0.40 -0.70
CA ARG A 49 7.87 0.34 -1.68
C ARG A 49 7.97 -0.35 -3.05
N LEU A 50 6.85 -0.56 -3.70
CA LEU A 50 6.82 -1.14 -5.04
C LEU A 50 7.21 -0.10 -6.10
N GLU A 51 7.83 -0.58 -7.15
CA GLU A 51 8.22 0.20 -8.32
C GLU A 51 7.28 -0.16 -9.48
N GLU A 52 6.67 0.85 -10.08
CA GLU A 52 5.88 0.66 -11.30
C GLU A 52 6.84 0.36 -12.46
N TYR A 53 6.62 -0.74 -13.16
CA TYR A 53 7.46 -1.15 -14.30
C TYR A 53 6.70 -1.22 -15.63
N ASP A 54 5.37 -1.28 -15.55
CA ASP A 54 4.42 -1.16 -16.66
C ASP A 54 3.13 -0.56 -16.10
N ARG A 55 2.25 -0.05 -16.97
CA ARG A 55 1.01 0.60 -16.54
C ARG A 55 0.21 -0.31 -15.62
N ASP A 56 -0.10 0.18 -14.42
CA ASP A 56 -0.85 -0.55 -13.38
C ASP A 56 -0.17 -1.87 -12.94
N ARG A 57 1.14 -2.02 -13.18
CA ARG A 57 1.94 -3.18 -12.80
C ARG A 57 3.12 -2.77 -11.94
N TRP A 58 3.23 -3.44 -10.81
CA TRP A 58 4.15 -3.08 -9.74
C TRP A 58 5.06 -4.24 -9.39
N ARG A 59 6.34 -3.96 -9.15
CA ARG A 59 7.34 -4.96 -8.79
C ARG A 59 7.96 -4.60 -7.46
N CYS A 60 8.17 -5.61 -6.62
CA CYS A 60 8.93 -5.43 -5.40
C CYS A 60 10.43 -5.46 -5.71
N PRO A 61 11.20 -4.42 -5.37
CA PRO A 61 12.65 -4.40 -5.64
C PRO A 61 13.43 -5.41 -4.80
N THR A 62 12.84 -5.93 -3.71
CA THR A 62 13.51 -6.84 -2.78
C THR A 62 13.20 -8.31 -3.05
N THR A 63 11.95 -8.64 -3.38
CA THR A 63 11.50 -10.04 -3.55
C THR A 63 11.22 -10.43 -4.99
N ASP A 64 11.24 -9.47 -5.93
CA ASP A 64 10.85 -9.68 -7.33
C ASP A 64 9.37 -10.11 -7.52
N GLU A 65 8.56 -10.07 -6.46
CA GLU A 65 7.11 -10.29 -6.54
C GLU A 65 6.46 -9.21 -7.40
N ARG A 66 5.46 -9.62 -8.20
CA ARG A 66 4.73 -8.76 -9.11
C ARG A 66 3.29 -8.62 -8.68
N TYR A 67 2.75 -7.44 -8.92
CA TYR A 67 1.42 -7.05 -8.49
C TYR A 67 0.71 -6.30 -9.61
N ALA A 68 -0.60 -6.45 -9.64
CA ALA A 68 -1.51 -5.80 -10.55
C ALA A 68 -2.37 -4.80 -9.78
N GLU A 69 -2.49 -3.57 -10.27
CA GLU A 69 -3.45 -2.60 -9.78
C GLU A 69 -4.69 -2.57 -10.68
N SER A 70 -5.88 -2.59 -10.08
CA SER A 70 -7.15 -2.40 -10.78
C SER A 70 -8.16 -1.78 -9.82
N ASP A 71 -8.82 -0.70 -10.24
CA ASP A 71 -9.82 0.03 -9.46
C ASP A 71 -9.35 0.40 -8.03
N GLY A 72 -8.07 0.77 -7.90
CA GLY A 72 -7.45 1.13 -6.62
C GLY A 72 -7.22 -0.05 -5.67
N VAL A 73 -7.24 -1.28 -6.19
CA VAL A 73 -6.93 -2.52 -5.45
C VAL A 73 -5.68 -3.15 -6.02
N LEU A 74 -4.74 -3.49 -5.15
CA LEU A 74 -3.51 -4.19 -5.53
C LEU A 74 -3.62 -5.70 -5.25
N THR A 75 -3.36 -6.52 -6.27
CA THR A 75 -3.40 -7.99 -6.19
C THR A 75 -2.04 -8.59 -6.56
N LEU A 76 -1.58 -9.58 -5.80
CA LEU A 76 -0.35 -10.32 -6.12
C LEU A 76 -0.57 -11.21 -7.36
N GLU A 77 0.34 -11.14 -8.32
CA GLU A 77 0.39 -12.08 -9.43
C GLU A 77 1.15 -13.33 -8.98
N GLU A 78 0.43 -14.42 -8.66
CA GLU A 78 1.07 -15.68 -8.29
C GLU A 78 1.82 -16.25 -9.51
N LYS A 79 3.09 -16.62 -9.30
CA LYS A 79 3.88 -17.36 -10.29
C LYS A 79 3.30 -18.77 -10.38
N ASN A 80 2.70 -19.11 -11.52
CA ASN A 80 2.29 -20.47 -11.87
C ASN A 80 3.52 -21.36 -12.15
#